data_AF-A0A7S0PPP9-F1
#
_entry.id   AF-A0A7S0PPP9-F1
#
_cell.length_a   1.000
_cell.length_b   1.000
_cell.length_c   1.000
_cell.angle_alpha   90.00
_cell.angle_beta   90.00
_cell.angle_gamma   90.00
#
_symmetry.space_group_name_H-M   'P 1'
#
loop_
_entity.id
_entity.type
_entity.pdbx_description
1 polymer ?
#
loop_
_entity_poly.entity_id
_entity_poly.type
_entity_poly.pdbx_seq_one_letter_code
_entity_poly.pdbx_strand_id
1 'polypeptide(L)'
;DKLAELVREFPRLRQEARWVIVPGPGDPGVSSALPRPPLMPSLTESLRVALPRATFASNPARVRYRSQDLVFMREDLQSRMRRNCILPPTEIEDAPAEKAARERARAKALAREARLERNEARA
;
A
#
# COMPACT_ATOMS: atom_id res chain seq x y z
N ASP A 1 -17.02 4.83 8.20
CA ASP A 1 -17.08 5.59 9.46
C ASP A 1 -16.10 5.19 10.54
N LYS A 2 -15.73 3.91 10.70
CA LYS A 2 -14.78 3.43 11.73
C LYS A 2 -13.49 4.26 11.88
N LEU A 3 -12.87 4.68 10.76
CA LEU A 3 -11.67 5.53 10.81
C LEU A 3 -11.95 6.90 11.44
N ALA A 4 -13.10 7.50 11.15
CA ALA A 4 -13.49 8.79 11.71
C ALA A 4 -13.73 8.69 13.22
N GLU A 5 -14.27 7.58 13.70
CA GLU A 5 -14.42 7.28 15.14
C GLU A 5 -13.07 7.13 15.81
N LEU A 6 -12.19 6.28 15.26
CA LEU A 6 -10.86 6.05 15.81
C LEU A 6 -10.06 7.34 15.95
N VAL A 7 -10.09 8.22 14.94
CA VAL A 7 -9.36 9.49 15.02
C VAL A 7 -9.89 10.42 16.12
N ARG A 8 -11.16 10.34 16.49
CA ARG A 8 -11.72 11.14 17.61
C ARG A 8 -11.10 10.73 18.96
N GLU A 9 -10.67 9.48 19.10
CA GLU A 9 -10.00 8.99 20.30
C GLU A 9 -8.59 9.57 20.47
N PHE A 10 -7.99 10.10 19.40
CA PHE A 10 -6.64 10.68 19.40
C PHE A 10 -6.65 12.20 19.12
N PRO A 11 -7.02 13.04 20.10
CA PRO A 11 -7.21 14.48 19.91
C PRO A 11 -5.94 15.20 19.43
N ARG A 12 -4.76 14.78 19.90
CA ARG A 12 -3.47 15.36 19.45
C ARG A 12 -3.24 15.16 17.96
N LEU A 13 -3.46 13.96 17.43
CA LEU A 13 -3.33 13.68 15.99
C LEU A 13 -4.33 14.49 15.18
N ARG A 14 -5.57 14.63 15.67
CA ARG A 14 -6.61 15.41 15.01
C ARG A 14 -6.27 16.90 14.91
N GLN A 15 -5.64 17.47 15.94
CA GLN A 15 -5.32 18.90 16.01
C GLN A 15 -3.99 19.24 15.30
N GLU A 16 -2.97 18.42 15.49
CA GLU A 16 -1.60 18.73 15.07
C GLU A 16 -1.30 18.21 13.65
N ALA A 17 -1.83 17.05 13.25
CA ALA A 17 -1.49 16.43 11.97
C ALA A 17 -2.26 17.02 10.78
N ARG A 18 -1.58 17.05 9.63
CA ARG A 18 -2.21 17.33 8.33
C ARG A 18 -2.37 16.02 7.56
N TRP A 19 -3.57 15.78 7.06
CA TRP A 19 -3.93 14.53 6.41
C TRP A 19 -4.05 14.75 4.91
N VAL A 20 -3.40 13.89 4.11
CA VAL A 20 -3.51 13.92 2.65
C VAL A 20 -3.99 12.54 2.21
N ILE A 21 -5.17 12.49 1.58
CA ILE A 21 -5.77 11.24 1.12
C ILE A 21 -5.67 11.21 -0.40
N VAL A 22 -4.90 10.24 -0.92
CA VAL A 22 -4.64 10.04 -2.34
C VAL A 22 -5.37 8.76 -2.79
N PRO A 23 -6.25 8.81 -3.81
CA PRO A 23 -7.06 7.67 -4.22
C PRO A 23 -6.21 6.59 -4.90
N GLY A 24 -6.48 5.33 -4.57
CA GLY A 24 -5.88 4.14 -5.18
C GLY A 24 -6.64 3.63 -6.41
N PRO A 25 -6.14 2.56 -7.05
CA PRO A 25 -6.79 1.96 -8.23
C PRO A 25 -8.08 1.20 -7.89
N GLY A 26 -8.23 0.71 -6.66
CA GLY A 26 -9.43 -0.01 -6.20
C GLY A 26 -10.51 0.88 -5.58
N ASP A 27 -10.32 2.20 -5.57
CA ASP A 27 -11.28 3.12 -4.97
C ASP A 27 -12.47 3.42 -5.92
N PRO A 28 -13.66 3.73 -5.37
CA PRO A 28 -14.83 4.07 -6.19
C PRO A 28 -14.61 5.31 -7.07
N GLY A 29 -15.03 5.24 -8.34
CA GLY A 29 -14.96 6.34 -9.30
C GLY A 29 -14.42 5.90 -10.66
N VAL A 30 -14.18 6.87 -11.55
CA VAL A 30 -13.56 6.64 -12.87
C VAL A 30 -12.05 6.39 -12.64
N SER A 31 -11.68 5.15 -12.30
CA SER A 31 -10.38 4.85 -11.67
C SER A 31 -9.32 4.21 -12.57
N SER A 32 -9.62 3.87 -13.83
CA SER A 32 -8.68 3.14 -14.69
C SER A 32 -7.62 4.01 -15.36
N ALA A 33 -7.84 5.32 -15.48
CA ALA A 33 -6.95 6.28 -16.13
C ALA A 33 -6.37 7.32 -15.14
N LEU A 34 -5.20 7.86 -15.48
CA LEU A 34 -4.58 8.97 -14.78
C LEU A 34 -4.81 10.29 -15.55
N PRO A 35 -4.92 11.44 -14.86
CA PRO A 35 -4.97 11.60 -13.41
C PRO A 35 -6.33 11.20 -12.82
N ARG A 36 -6.33 10.51 -11.67
CA ARG A 36 -7.57 10.18 -10.95
C ARG A 36 -8.04 11.36 -10.12
N PRO A 37 -9.34 11.70 -10.16
CA PRO A 37 -9.90 12.75 -9.32
C PRO A 37 -9.90 12.34 -7.84
N PRO A 38 -9.99 13.31 -6.91
CA PRO A 38 -10.21 13.01 -5.50
C PRO A 38 -11.49 12.21 -5.26
N LEU A 39 -11.53 11.50 -4.13
CA LEU A 39 -12.73 10.77 -3.70
C LEU A 39 -13.94 11.70 -3.56
N MET A 40 -15.12 11.22 -3.98
CA MET A 40 -16.35 11.99 -3.94
C MET A 40 -16.68 12.45 -2.50
N PRO A 41 -17.22 13.67 -2.32
CA PRO A 41 -17.61 14.16 -0.99
C PRO A 41 -18.59 13.23 -0.27
N SER A 42 -19.53 12.63 -1.00
CA SER A 42 -20.53 11.69 -0.44
C SER A 42 -19.92 10.46 0.25
N LEU A 43 -18.74 10.00 -0.20
CA LEU A 43 -18.03 8.89 0.42
C LEU A 43 -17.17 9.31 1.61
N THR A 44 -16.89 10.59 1.75
CA THR A 44 -15.83 11.13 2.63
C THR A 44 -16.35 12.12 3.67
N GLU A 45 -17.66 12.34 3.74
CA GLU A 45 -18.30 13.35 4.59
C GLU A 45 -17.98 13.15 6.08
N SER A 46 -18.19 11.93 6.61
CA SER A 46 -17.89 11.61 8.01
C SER A 46 -16.41 11.85 8.36
N LEU A 47 -15.52 11.56 7.41
CA LEU A 47 -14.09 11.75 7.56
C LEU A 47 -13.70 13.23 7.50
N ARG A 48 -14.33 14.03 6.64
CA ARG A 48 -14.14 15.50 6.57
C ARG A 48 -14.54 16.18 7.87
N VAL A 49 -15.63 15.73 8.49
CA VAL A 49 -16.08 16.24 9.80
C VAL A 49 -15.12 15.83 10.93
N ALA A 50 -14.58 14.61 10.87
CA ALA A 50 -13.60 14.15 11.86
C ALA A 50 -12.20 14.77 11.68
N LEU A 51 -11.81 15.10 10.45
CA LEU A 51 -10.49 15.61 10.09
C LEU A 51 -10.58 16.98 9.42
N PRO A 52 -10.62 18.08 10.19
CA PRO A 52 -10.73 19.42 9.61
C PRO A 52 -9.50 19.83 8.80
N ARG A 53 -8.35 19.16 9.03
CA ARG A 53 -7.07 19.38 8.32
C ARG A 53 -6.77 18.32 7.27
N ALA A 54 -7.80 17.68 6.70
CA ALA A 54 -7.67 16.73 5.61
C ALA A 54 -7.78 17.39 4.22
N THR A 55 -6.87 17.02 3.32
CA THR A 55 -6.92 17.34 1.89
C THR A 55 -7.14 16.05 1.11
N PHE A 56 -8.24 15.99 0.36
CA PHE A 56 -8.52 14.91 -0.57
C PHE A 56 -7.92 15.29 -1.92
N ALA A 57 -6.83 14.64 -2.29
CA ALA A 57 -6.01 14.97 -3.45
C ALA A 57 -6.33 14.08 -4.65
N SER A 58 -5.83 14.46 -5.83
CA SER A 58 -5.80 13.62 -7.02
C SER A 58 -4.77 12.49 -6.89
N ASN A 59 -4.73 11.57 -7.84
CA ASN A 59 -3.59 10.67 -8.01
C ASN A 59 -3.05 10.76 -9.46
N PRO A 60 -1.79 11.16 -9.66
CA PRO A 60 -0.80 11.52 -8.65
C PRO A 60 -1.11 12.84 -7.92
N ALA A 61 -0.47 13.05 -6.77
CA ALA A 61 -0.53 14.28 -5.98
C ALA A 61 0.89 14.82 -5.74
N ARG A 62 1.04 16.15 -5.74
CA ARG A 62 2.29 16.82 -5.37
C ARG A 62 2.08 17.64 -4.10
N VAL A 63 2.94 17.43 -3.10
CA VAL A 63 2.97 18.19 -1.85
C VAL A 63 4.31 18.90 -1.75
N ARG A 64 4.28 20.23 -1.77
CA ARG A 64 5.47 21.05 -1.53
C ARG A 64 5.71 21.15 -0.03
N TYR A 65 6.87 20.68 0.42
CA TYR A 65 7.32 20.83 1.81
C TYR A 65 8.65 21.59 1.84
N ARG A 66 8.61 22.85 2.30
CA ARG A 66 9.75 23.79 2.22
C ARG A 66 10.29 23.88 0.79
N SER A 67 11.54 23.48 0.56
CA SER A 67 12.21 23.49 -0.73
C SER A 67 11.97 22.22 -1.55
N GLN A 68 11.30 21.20 -1.00
CA GLN A 68 11.17 19.88 -1.62
C GLN A 68 9.77 19.65 -2.20
N ASP A 69 9.70 19.08 -3.39
CA ASP A 69 8.47 18.56 -3.98
C ASP A 69 8.35 17.06 -3.72
N LEU A 70 7.37 16.67 -2.90
CA LEU A 70 7.03 15.28 -2.65
C LEU A 70 5.90 14.87 -3.60
N VAL A 71 6.15 13.94 -4.51
CA VAL A 71 5.15 13.42 -5.44
C VAL A 71 4.69 12.03 -4.97
N PHE A 72 3.39 11.89 -4.73
CA PHE A 72 2.76 10.66 -4.33
C PHE A 72 1.94 10.10 -5.49
N MET A 73 2.23 8.86 -5.87
CA MET A 73 1.49 8.13 -6.90
C MET A 73 1.10 6.76 -6.36
N ARG A 74 -0.21 6.51 -6.24
CA ARG A 74 -0.71 5.23 -5.74
C ARG A 74 -1.07 4.31 -6.91
N GLU A 75 -0.16 3.43 -7.27
CA GLU A 75 -0.33 2.46 -8.37
C GLU A 75 0.47 1.19 -8.09
N ASP A 76 0.03 0.05 -8.63
CA ASP A 76 0.83 -1.18 -8.65
C ASP A 76 1.87 -1.12 -9.79
N LEU A 77 2.75 -0.13 -9.70
CA LEU A 77 3.66 0.24 -10.77
C LEU A 77 4.71 -0.85 -11.01
N GLN A 78 5.22 -1.48 -9.96
CA GLN A 78 6.20 -2.56 -10.07
C GLN A 78 5.63 -3.76 -10.83
N SER A 79 4.41 -4.20 -10.52
CA SER A 79 3.81 -5.33 -11.22
C SER A 79 3.48 -4.98 -12.67
N ARG A 80 3.00 -3.75 -12.95
CA ARG A 80 2.78 -3.28 -14.33
C ARG A 80 4.07 -3.23 -15.14
N MET A 81 5.16 -2.71 -14.57
CA MET A 81 6.47 -2.67 -15.22
C MET A 81 6.99 -4.08 -15.48
N ARG A 82 6.99 -4.96 -14.47
CA ARG A 82 7.51 -6.34 -14.57
C ARG A 82 6.81 -7.17 -15.65
N ARG A 83 5.48 -7.03 -15.80
CA ARG A 83 4.73 -7.74 -16.85
C ARG A 83 5.08 -7.25 -18.27
N ASN A 84 5.60 -6.03 -18.39
CA ASN A 84 5.95 -5.41 -19.67
C ASN A 84 7.48 -5.30 -19.88
N CYS A 85 8.29 -5.90 -19.02
CA CYS A 85 9.74 -5.92 -19.17
C CYS A 85 10.14 -6.82 -20.35
N ILE A 86 10.88 -6.26 -21.32
CA ILE A 86 11.47 -7.05 -22.43
C ILE A 86 12.59 -7.95 -21.90
N LEU A 87 13.45 -7.38 -21.04
CA LEU A 87 14.47 -8.10 -20.30
C LEU A 87 14.04 -8.10 -18.83
N PRO A 88 13.93 -9.27 -18.18
CA PRO A 88 13.69 -9.30 -16.75
C PRO A 88 14.85 -8.55 -16.07
N PRO A 89 14.57 -7.69 -15.08
CA PRO A 89 15.64 -7.07 -14.32
C PRO A 89 16.53 -8.18 -13.77
N THR A 90 17.81 -8.12 -14.12
CA THR A 90 18.85 -8.96 -13.53
C THR A 90 18.79 -8.78 -12.01
N GLU A 91 19.18 -9.79 -11.24
CA GLU A 91 19.35 -9.64 -9.79
C GLU A 91 20.52 -8.65 -9.54
N ILE A 92 20.27 -7.36 -9.72
CA ILE A 92 21.11 -6.30 -9.19
C ILE A 92 20.96 -6.43 -7.67
N GLU A 93 22.10 -6.52 -6.98
CA GLU A 93 22.34 -7.05 -5.63
C GLU A 93 21.58 -6.41 -4.44
N ASP A 94 20.48 -5.69 -4.67
CA ASP A 94 19.75 -4.93 -3.63
C ASP A 94 18.49 -5.63 -3.10
N ALA A 95 18.27 -6.92 -3.39
CA ALA A 95 17.21 -7.71 -2.75
C ALA A 95 17.69 -9.04 -2.11
N PRO A 96 18.62 -9.06 -1.15
CA PRO A 96 19.15 -10.33 -0.64
C PRO A 96 18.31 -10.94 0.49
N ALA A 97 17.54 -10.15 1.24
CA ALA A 97 17.02 -10.61 2.53
C ALA A 97 15.63 -11.27 2.45
N GLU A 98 14.65 -10.64 1.81
CA GLU A 98 13.25 -11.06 1.91
C GLU A 98 12.91 -12.25 1.01
N LYS A 99 13.47 -12.28 -0.21
CA LYS A 99 13.29 -13.39 -1.16
C LYS A 99 13.96 -14.67 -0.66
N ALA A 100 15.20 -14.57 -0.17
CA ALA A 100 15.91 -15.68 0.45
C ALA A 100 15.21 -16.19 1.72
N ALA A 101 14.62 -15.29 2.53
CA ALA A 101 13.83 -15.68 3.70
C ALA A 101 12.56 -16.46 3.31
N ARG A 102 11.84 -16.02 2.26
CA ARG A 102 10.65 -16.74 1.75
C ARG A 102 11.00 -18.10 1.18
N GLU A 103 12.09 -18.21 0.42
CA GLU A 103 12.54 -19.49 -0.14
C GLU A 103 13.00 -20.46 0.95
N ARG A 104 13.75 -19.98 1.96
CA ARG A 104 14.13 -20.78 3.14
C ARG A 104 12.91 -21.23 3.94
N ALA A 105 11.92 -20.36 4.14
CA ALA A 105 10.68 -20.72 4.84
C ALA A 105 9.90 -21.80 4.07
N ARG A 106 9.81 -21.68 2.74
CA ARG A 106 9.14 -22.67 1.88
C ARG A 106 9.86 -24.02 1.89
N ALA A 107 11.20 -24.02 1.80
CA ALA A 107 12.00 -25.24 1.89
C ALA A 107 11.86 -25.94 3.26
N LYS A 108 11.81 -25.16 4.34
CA LYS A 108 11.64 -25.68 5.71
C LYS A 108 10.24 -26.28 5.94
N ALA A 109 9.20 -25.71 5.30
CA ALA A 109 7.84 -26.25 5.33
C ALA A 109 7.75 -27.61 4.61
N LEU A 110 8.28 -27.69 3.38
CA LEU A 110 8.35 -28.94 2.61
C LEU A 110 9.14 -30.03 3.34
N ALA A 111 10.28 -29.68 3.95
CA ALA A 111 11.07 -30.64 4.72
C ALA A 111 10.34 -31.12 5.98
N ARG A 112 9.47 -30.29 6.57
CA ARG A 112 8.66 -30.68 7.73
C ARG A 112 7.55 -31.65 7.34
N GLU A 113 6.88 -31.40 6.21
CA GLU A 113 5.86 -32.30 5.65
C GLU A 113 6.46 -33.66 5.31
N ALA A 114 7.57 -33.70 4.57
CA ALA A 114 8.26 -34.96 4.24
C ALA A 114 8.74 -35.75 5.47
N ARG A 115 9.07 -35.06 6.58
CA ARG A 115 9.44 -35.71 7.85
C ARG A 115 8.23 -36.31 8.57
N LEU A 116 7.07 -35.66 8.50
CA LEU A 116 5.83 -36.18 9.07
C LEU A 116 5.37 -37.43 8.31
N GLU A 117 5.35 -37.36 6.98
CA GLU A 117 4.99 -38.50 6.12
C GLU A 117 5.89 -39.73 6.37
N ARG A 118 7.21 -39.52 6.53
CA ARG A 118 8.15 -40.61 6.82
C ARG A 118 7.96 -41.23 8.22
N ASN A 119 7.50 -40.45 9.19
CA ASN A 119 7.23 -40.93 10.53
C ASN A 119 5.91 -41.70 10.59
N GLU A 120 4.90 -41.27 9.83
CA GLU A 120 3.64 -41.98 9.66
C GLU A 120 3.85 -43.32 8.93
N ALA A 121 4.70 -43.37 7.92
CA ALA A 121 5.04 -44.61 7.22
C ALA A 121 5.87 -45.62 8.04
N ARG A 122 6.36 -45.22 9.24
CA ARG A 122 7.12 -46.08 10.16
C ARG A 122 6.31 -46.54 11.38
N ALA A 123 5.10 -46.02 11.57
CA ALA A 123 4.15 -46.45 12.59
C ALA A 123 3.25 -47.56 12.03
#